data_AF-A0A3C1S4W3-F1
#
_entry.id   AF-A0A3C1S4W3-F1
#
_cell.length_a   1.000
_cell.length_b   1.000
_cell.length_c   1.000
_cell.angle_alpha   90.00
_cell.angle_beta   90.00
_cell.angle_gamma   90.00
#
_symmetry.space_group_name_H-M   'P 1'
#
loop_
_entity.id
_entity.type
_entity.pdbx_description
1 polymer ?
#
loop_
_entity_poly.entity_id
_entity_poly.type
_entity_poly.pdbx_seq_one_letter_code
_entity_poly.pdbx_strand_id
1 'polypeptide(L)'
;MKAKRDPETTETSRSYAEKVKIFSQEYLKCCLYISQFKPSSAMFTKYFYSAMTSSSHLLEDFLDSHGAKSNKNWYLYRELSAAVRHLSSAGYFQKHILTRMEFYDLPEDRKFREEGEKTISFLNSSLTRISRVVIDEANRLAIPLPENLYKSDDFPDIATGDTLPSDIHDGLKQEEKKNIVKIATDFLDINAYFEEFGLFEPFDMKKIRKLVPEKVNEVEIRTYEMRVHNLQSYFDTYVVQGGTTARNTKFRQFRGLFSVVLHLLQVMGRLLHFYERHLHDAGYKDIYKKVKTQLSFMVKTDTLLDRTINYALYYVCYFLNKGKDLAHELLNESIERKEVTVGIPKDRGFHCRPSLLVAKIVNHYGGEVALVIGPDRFDASSVLDMQWAGGKIQQEKITEVVFEGDNRSLRDIELLASVNYAEDRMGKGIPLPKELQYLLNK
;
A
#
# COMPACT_ATOMS: atom_id res chain seq x y z
N MET A 1 -64.65 22.19 17.43
CA MET A 1 -63.70 21.09 17.19
C MET A 1 -62.28 21.60 17.43
N LYS A 2 -61.68 21.30 18.59
CA LYS A 2 -60.26 21.57 18.88
C LYS A 2 -59.48 20.31 18.47
N ALA A 3 -58.69 20.39 17.41
CA ALA A 3 -57.77 19.34 17.05
C ALA A 3 -56.56 19.40 18.00
N LYS A 4 -56.37 18.32 18.76
CA LYS A 4 -55.13 18.03 19.49
C LYS A 4 -53.99 17.93 18.47
N ARG A 5 -52.92 18.71 18.67
CA ARG A 5 -51.60 18.32 18.21
C ARG A 5 -51.05 17.36 19.24
N ASP A 6 -50.87 16.10 18.87
CA ASP A 6 -50.04 15.17 19.62
C ASP A 6 -48.59 15.70 19.59
N PRO A 7 -47.90 15.77 20.73
CA PRO A 7 -46.48 16.08 20.75
C PRO A 7 -45.70 14.89 20.18
N GLU A 8 -44.84 15.19 19.23
CA GLU A 8 -43.85 14.28 18.66
C GLU A 8 -43.18 13.46 19.76
N THR A 9 -43.06 12.16 19.46
CA THR A 9 -42.31 11.15 20.19
C THR A 9 -40.95 11.69 20.64
N THR A 10 -40.84 11.95 21.94
CA THR A 10 -39.57 12.16 22.62
C THR A 10 -38.82 10.83 22.59
N GLU A 11 -37.79 10.74 21.75
CA GLU A 11 -36.76 9.70 21.90
C GLU A 11 -36.24 9.77 23.34
N THR A 12 -36.57 8.76 24.14
CA THR A 12 -36.02 8.60 25.48
C THR A 12 -34.53 8.31 25.31
N SER A 13 -33.69 9.33 25.47
CA SER A 13 -32.24 9.21 25.37
C SER A 13 -31.75 8.21 26.43
N ARG A 14 -31.46 6.96 26.00
CA ARG A 14 -30.86 5.94 26.86
C ARG A 14 -29.60 6.51 27.53
N SER A 15 -29.41 6.23 28.81
CA SER A 15 -28.25 6.69 29.57
C SER A 15 -26.94 6.11 29.01
N TYR A 16 -25.81 6.77 29.28
CA TYR A 16 -24.49 6.27 28.89
C TYR A 16 -24.25 4.84 29.39
N ALA A 17 -24.64 4.55 30.64
CA ALA A 17 -24.50 3.25 31.26
C ALA A 17 -25.34 2.15 30.56
N GLU A 18 -26.46 2.49 29.92
CA GLU A 18 -27.23 1.53 29.13
C GLU A 18 -26.63 1.36 27.73
N LYS A 19 -26.23 2.45 27.08
CA LYS A 19 -25.64 2.39 25.73
C LYS A 19 -24.30 1.66 25.73
N VAL A 20 -23.44 1.88 26.72
CA VAL A 20 -22.12 1.22 26.77
C VAL A 20 -22.24 -0.30 26.88
N LYS A 21 -23.29 -0.81 27.53
CA LYS A 21 -23.58 -2.25 27.60
C LYS A 21 -23.92 -2.81 26.22
N ILE A 22 -24.75 -2.10 25.47
CA ILE A 22 -25.18 -2.48 24.12
C ILE A 22 -23.98 -2.47 23.17
N PHE A 23 -23.22 -1.38 23.13
CA PHE A 23 -22.04 -1.27 22.26
C PHE A 23 -20.90 -2.22 22.65
N SER A 24 -20.83 -2.64 23.93
CA SER A 24 -19.84 -3.64 24.36
C SER A 24 -20.27 -5.08 24.08
N GLN A 25 -21.54 -5.35 23.76
CA GLN A 25 -22.07 -6.72 23.74
C GLN A 25 -21.36 -7.63 22.72
N GLU A 26 -21.36 -7.27 21.44
CA GLU A 26 -20.72 -8.09 20.39
C GLU A 26 -19.19 -8.09 20.52
N TYR A 27 -18.61 -6.99 20.99
CA TYR A 27 -17.18 -6.88 21.28
C TYR A 27 -16.74 -7.85 22.38
N LEU A 28 -17.50 -7.93 23.49
CA LEU A 28 -17.22 -8.84 24.59
C LEU A 28 -17.49 -10.29 24.23
N LYS A 29 -18.49 -10.59 23.40
CA LYS A 29 -18.68 -11.95 22.85
C LYS A 29 -17.46 -12.41 22.06
N CYS A 30 -16.91 -11.55 21.20
CA CYS A 30 -15.69 -11.87 20.46
C CYS A 30 -14.50 -12.11 21.40
N CYS A 31 -14.33 -11.26 22.42
CA CYS A 31 -13.25 -11.40 23.39
C CYS A 31 -13.38 -12.68 24.22
N LEU A 32 -14.59 -13.01 24.67
CA LEU A 32 -14.88 -14.25 25.41
C LEU A 32 -14.63 -15.48 24.55
N TYR A 33 -15.07 -15.47 23.29
CA TYR A 33 -14.78 -16.55 22.34
C TYR A 33 -13.27 -16.81 22.24
N ILE A 34 -12.45 -15.77 22.01
CA ILE A 34 -11.01 -16.00 21.82
C ILE A 34 -10.23 -16.26 23.09
N SER A 35 -10.73 -15.81 24.24
CA SER A 35 -10.08 -16.01 25.53
C SER A 35 -9.96 -17.49 25.91
N GLN A 36 -10.83 -18.33 25.36
CA GLN A 36 -10.88 -19.79 25.57
C GLN A 36 -9.71 -20.52 24.91
N PHE A 37 -9.10 -19.95 23.87
CA PHE A 37 -7.97 -20.58 23.18
C PHE A 37 -6.64 -20.28 23.89
N LYS A 38 -5.67 -21.19 23.69
CA LYS A 38 -4.27 -20.88 24.01
C LYS A 38 -3.74 -19.89 22.95
N PRO A 39 -3.00 -18.84 23.35
CA PRO A 39 -2.47 -17.85 22.41
C PRO A 39 -1.70 -18.46 21.21
N SER A 40 -1.00 -19.57 21.43
CA SER A 40 -0.18 -20.25 20.41
C SER A 40 -0.96 -21.19 19.47
N SER A 41 -2.24 -21.47 19.72
CA SER A 41 -3.05 -22.43 18.94
C SER A 41 -4.26 -21.80 18.27
N ALA A 42 -4.46 -20.49 18.44
CA ALA A 42 -5.61 -19.79 17.89
C ALA A 42 -5.49 -19.66 16.37
N MET A 43 -6.44 -20.24 15.63
CA MET A 43 -6.61 -20.05 14.20
C MET A 43 -7.93 -19.34 13.93
N PHE A 44 -7.84 -18.12 13.39
CA PHE A 44 -9.00 -17.27 13.16
C PHE A 44 -9.32 -17.16 11.67
N THR A 45 -10.61 -17.17 11.36
CA THR A 45 -11.11 -16.96 10.00
C THR A 45 -11.18 -15.48 9.68
N LYS A 46 -11.27 -15.15 8.37
CA LYS A 46 -11.48 -13.76 7.93
C LYS A 46 -12.77 -13.18 8.50
N TYR A 47 -13.83 -13.99 8.61
CA TYR A 47 -15.08 -13.55 9.20
C TYR A 47 -14.87 -13.13 10.66
N PHE A 48 -14.20 -13.95 11.46
CA PHE A 48 -13.95 -13.61 12.85
C PHE A 48 -13.19 -12.28 13.01
N TYR A 49 -12.11 -12.05 12.23
CA TYR A 49 -11.40 -10.77 12.27
C TYR A 49 -12.29 -9.58 11.88
N SER A 50 -13.20 -9.76 10.92
CA SER A 50 -14.15 -8.71 10.52
C SER A 50 -15.12 -8.36 11.65
N ALA A 51 -15.64 -9.37 12.36
CA ALA A 51 -16.52 -9.19 13.51
C ALA A 51 -15.81 -8.47 14.67
N MET A 52 -14.57 -8.86 15.00
CA MET A 52 -13.75 -8.16 15.99
C MET A 52 -13.49 -6.71 15.58
N THR A 53 -13.12 -6.47 14.33
CA THR A 53 -12.80 -5.12 13.82
C THR A 53 -14.02 -4.21 13.91
N SER A 54 -15.18 -4.69 13.45
CA SER A 54 -16.40 -3.89 13.40
C SER A 54 -16.94 -3.58 14.80
N SER A 55 -16.99 -4.59 15.68
CA SER A 55 -17.49 -4.41 17.05
C SER A 55 -16.59 -3.50 17.89
N SER A 56 -15.27 -3.66 17.80
CA SER A 56 -14.31 -2.80 18.50
C SER A 56 -14.30 -1.37 17.96
N HIS A 57 -14.46 -1.16 16.65
CA HIS A 57 -14.60 0.17 16.06
C HIS A 57 -15.84 0.89 16.56
N LEU A 58 -17.01 0.24 16.52
CA LEU A 58 -18.25 0.83 17.00
C LEU A 58 -18.17 1.22 18.49
N LEU A 59 -17.55 0.36 19.31
CA LEU A 59 -17.32 0.65 20.73
C LEU A 59 -16.34 1.81 20.92
N GLU A 60 -15.22 1.83 20.18
CA GLU A 60 -14.25 2.93 20.23
C GLU A 60 -14.91 4.26 19.89
N ASP A 61 -15.69 4.34 18.80
CA ASP A 61 -16.41 5.54 18.38
C ASP A 61 -17.40 6.02 19.45
N PHE A 62 -18.13 5.08 20.06
CA PHE A 62 -19.03 5.39 21.17
C PHE A 62 -18.24 5.96 22.37
N LEU A 63 -17.15 5.32 22.79
CA LEU A 63 -16.32 5.77 23.91
C LEU A 63 -15.69 7.14 23.63
N ASP A 64 -15.20 7.36 22.43
CA ASP A 64 -14.59 8.61 21.98
C ASP A 64 -15.62 9.75 21.98
N SER A 65 -16.83 9.50 21.48
CA SER A 65 -17.94 10.47 21.48
C SER A 65 -18.37 10.90 22.88
N HIS A 66 -18.07 10.10 23.91
CA HIS A 66 -18.39 10.38 25.31
C HIS A 66 -17.14 10.73 26.15
N GLY A 67 -16.03 11.09 25.49
CA GLY A 67 -14.86 11.68 26.15
C GLY A 67 -13.92 10.69 26.85
N ALA A 68 -13.98 9.38 26.54
CA ALA A 68 -13.15 8.36 27.18
C ALA A 68 -11.63 8.64 27.07
N LYS A 69 -11.15 9.31 26.00
CA LYS A 69 -9.75 9.75 25.83
C LYS A 69 -9.22 10.64 26.96
N SER A 70 -10.14 11.33 27.64
CA SER A 70 -9.83 12.28 28.72
C SER A 70 -10.29 11.79 30.10
N ASN A 71 -10.87 10.59 30.17
CA ASN A 71 -11.42 10.04 31.40
C ASN A 71 -10.53 8.92 31.93
N LYS A 72 -9.86 9.15 33.07
CA LYS A 72 -8.94 8.18 33.70
C LYS A 72 -9.57 6.82 33.96
N ASN A 73 -10.88 6.75 34.20
CA ASN A 73 -11.58 5.52 34.48
C ASN A 73 -11.88 4.71 33.20
N TRP A 74 -12.09 5.37 32.05
CA TRP A 74 -12.49 4.72 30.80
C TRP A 74 -11.36 4.61 29.77
N TYR A 75 -10.25 5.30 30.02
CA TYR A 75 -9.14 5.41 29.09
C TYR A 75 -8.58 4.03 28.69
N LEU A 76 -8.37 3.13 29.65
CA LEU A 76 -7.85 1.79 29.35
C LEU A 76 -8.80 0.98 28.45
N TYR A 77 -10.09 0.92 28.78
CA TYR A 77 -11.08 0.20 27.96
C TYR A 77 -11.15 0.73 26.52
N ARG A 78 -11.02 2.04 26.36
CA ARG A 78 -10.92 2.69 25.05
C ARG A 78 -9.66 2.26 24.30
N GLU A 79 -8.50 2.29 24.95
CA GLU A 79 -7.23 1.89 24.33
C GLU A 79 -7.19 0.40 23.96
N LEU A 80 -7.80 -0.46 24.79
CA LEU A 80 -7.96 -1.89 24.47
C LEU A 80 -8.88 -2.09 23.26
N SER A 81 -9.96 -1.31 23.15
CA SER A 81 -10.87 -1.35 22.00
C SER A 81 -10.12 -0.97 20.72
N ALA A 82 -9.35 0.12 20.74
CA ALA A 82 -8.51 0.52 19.62
C ALA A 82 -7.45 -0.55 19.28
N ALA A 83 -6.78 -1.12 20.29
CA ALA A 83 -5.79 -2.17 20.08
C ALA A 83 -6.38 -3.39 19.37
N VAL A 84 -7.56 -3.86 19.81
CA VAL A 84 -8.28 -4.95 19.14
C VAL A 84 -8.58 -4.60 17.70
N ARG A 85 -9.17 -3.43 17.45
CA ARG A 85 -9.54 -2.97 16.10
C ARG A 85 -8.37 -3.03 15.12
N HIS A 86 -7.23 -2.47 15.50
CA HIS A 86 -6.07 -2.38 14.61
C HIS A 86 -5.41 -3.74 14.39
N LEU A 87 -5.25 -4.55 15.44
CA LEU A 87 -4.66 -5.89 15.32
C LEU A 87 -5.57 -6.86 14.56
N SER A 88 -6.89 -6.80 14.77
CA SER A 88 -7.84 -7.63 14.02
C SER A 88 -7.92 -7.21 12.55
N SER A 89 -7.84 -5.91 12.26
CA SER A 89 -7.76 -5.41 10.88
C SER A 89 -6.50 -5.92 10.18
N ALA A 90 -5.34 -5.82 10.84
CA ALA A 90 -4.09 -6.38 10.31
C ALA A 90 -4.20 -7.90 10.09
N GLY A 91 -4.82 -8.61 11.03
CA GLY A 91 -5.07 -10.06 10.92
C GLY A 91 -5.95 -10.42 9.73
N TYR A 92 -6.99 -9.63 9.47
CA TYR A 92 -7.86 -9.79 8.30
C TYR A 92 -7.08 -9.69 6.99
N PHE A 93 -6.29 -8.64 6.81
CA PHE A 93 -5.50 -8.41 5.60
C PHE A 93 -4.42 -9.49 5.42
N GLN A 94 -3.74 -9.86 6.51
CA GLN A 94 -2.75 -10.93 6.45
C GLN A 94 -3.37 -12.29 6.09
N LYS A 95 -4.54 -12.62 6.67
CA LYS A 95 -5.28 -13.83 6.31
C LYS A 95 -5.76 -13.77 4.87
N HIS A 96 -6.16 -12.59 4.37
CA HIS A 96 -6.50 -12.38 2.96
C HIS A 96 -5.33 -12.79 2.05
N ILE A 97 -4.11 -12.33 2.34
CA ILE A 97 -2.90 -12.71 1.59
C ILE A 97 -2.77 -14.23 1.56
N LEU A 98 -2.68 -14.89 2.73
CA LEU A 98 -2.44 -16.33 2.80
C LEU A 98 -3.51 -17.18 2.10
N THR A 99 -4.79 -16.80 2.21
CA THR A 99 -5.89 -17.52 1.54
C THR A 99 -5.90 -17.30 0.03
N ARG A 100 -5.36 -16.17 -0.46
CA ARG A 100 -5.42 -15.80 -1.88
C ARG A 100 -4.12 -16.04 -2.65
N MET A 101 -3.03 -16.43 -1.98
CA MET A 101 -1.72 -16.69 -2.61
C MET A 101 -1.82 -17.59 -3.85
N GLU A 102 -2.59 -18.67 -3.78
CA GLU A 102 -2.75 -19.64 -4.88
C GLU A 102 -3.47 -19.06 -6.11
N PHE A 103 -4.23 -17.97 -5.94
CA PHE A 103 -4.96 -17.30 -7.03
C PHE A 103 -4.18 -16.14 -7.64
N TYR A 104 -3.10 -15.68 -7.01
CA TYR A 104 -2.37 -14.49 -7.44
C TYR A 104 -1.27 -14.77 -8.47
N ASP A 105 -1.05 -16.02 -8.86
CA ASP A 105 0.00 -16.44 -9.80
C ASP A 105 1.37 -15.77 -9.50
N LEU A 106 1.70 -15.69 -8.21
CA LEU A 106 2.90 -15.03 -7.72
C LEU A 106 4.10 -15.96 -7.88
N PRO A 107 5.32 -15.40 -8.02
CA PRO A 107 6.53 -16.18 -7.87
C PRO A 107 6.50 -16.96 -6.55
N GLU A 108 6.63 -18.29 -6.60
CA GLU A 108 6.58 -19.12 -5.40
C GLU A 108 7.69 -18.70 -4.42
N ASP A 109 7.30 -18.16 -3.28
CA ASP A 109 8.19 -17.92 -2.15
C ASP A 109 7.64 -18.60 -0.90
N ARG A 110 8.22 -19.77 -0.58
CA ARG A 110 7.93 -20.51 0.64
C ARG A 110 8.20 -19.66 1.90
N LYS A 111 9.28 -18.87 1.88
CA LYS A 111 9.65 -18.00 3.00
C LYS A 111 8.60 -16.90 3.21
N PHE A 112 8.00 -16.38 2.14
CA PHE A 112 6.91 -15.41 2.24
C PHE A 112 5.71 -15.97 3.00
N ARG A 113 5.31 -17.21 2.67
CA ARG A 113 4.22 -17.91 3.38
C ARG A 113 4.58 -18.12 4.86
N GLU A 114 5.77 -18.64 5.14
CA GLU A 114 6.23 -18.89 6.51
C GLU A 114 6.29 -17.60 7.36
N GLU A 115 6.81 -16.51 6.81
CA GLU A 115 6.83 -15.21 7.50
C GLU A 115 5.43 -14.61 7.68
N GLY A 116 4.52 -14.84 6.72
CA GLY A 116 3.11 -14.48 6.84
C GLY A 116 2.38 -15.24 7.94
N GLU A 117 2.63 -16.54 8.08
CA GLU A 117 2.09 -17.38 9.15
C GLU A 117 2.63 -16.97 10.53
N LYS A 118 3.92 -16.66 10.63
CA LYS A 118 4.52 -16.08 11.86
C LYS A 118 3.82 -14.77 12.25
N THR A 119 3.51 -13.93 11.26
CA THR A 119 2.80 -12.66 11.46
C THR A 119 1.37 -12.90 11.98
N ILE A 120 0.63 -13.84 11.41
CA ILE A 120 -0.69 -14.23 11.94
C ILE A 120 -0.59 -14.76 13.37
N SER A 121 0.37 -15.64 13.64
CA SER A 121 0.56 -16.23 14.98
C SER A 121 0.81 -15.14 16.04
N PHE A 122 1.62 -14.13 15.69
CA PHE A 122 1.85 -12.96 16.54
C PHE A 122 0.57 -12.16 16.79
N LEU A 123 -0.22 -11.89 15.75
CA LEU A 123 -1.48 -11.15 15.85
C LEU A 123 -2.51 -11.89 16.72
N ASN A 124 -2.70 -13.19 16.48
CA ASN A 124 -3.63 -14.02 17.24
C ASN A 124 -3.23 -14.09 18.71
N SER A 125 -1.95 -14.34 18.96
CA SER A 125 -1.41 -14.37 20.33
C SER A 125 -1.64 -13.05 21.06
N SER A 126 -1.49 -11.92 20.36
CA SER A 126 -1.68 -10.59 20.93
C SER A 126 -3.15 -10.29 21.20
N LEU A 127 -4.04 -10.61 20.25
CA LEU A 127 -5.50 -10.48 20.42
C LEU A 127 -6.00 -11.32 21.59
N THR A 128 -5.59 -12.59 21.72
CA THR A 128 -5.99 -13.45 22.85
C THR A 128 -5.56 -12.86 24.20
N ARG A 129 -4.34 -12.29 24.30
CA ARG A 129 -3.88 -11.63 25.53
C ARG A 129 -4.69 -10.38 25.85
N ILE A 130 -4.93 -9.53 24.85
CA ILE A 130 -5.73 -8.31 25.00
C ILE A 130 -7.15 -8.63 25.42
N SER A 131 -7.79 -9.61 24.79
CA SER A 131 -9.18 -9.97 25.09
C SER A 131 -9.40 -10.45 26.53
N ARG A 132 -8.40 -11.06 27.17
CA ARG A 132 -8.47 -11.40 28.59
C ARG A 132 -8.52 -10.14 29.46
N VAL A 133 -7.65 -9.18 29.17
CA VAL A 133 -7.62 -7.89 29.89
C VAL A 133 -8.86 -7.04 29.61
N VAL A 134 -9.44 -7.15 28.41
CA VAL A 134 -10.72 -6.53 28.07
C VAL A 134 -11.84 -7.03 28.97
N ILE A 135 -11.92 -8.35 29.20
CA ILE A 135 -12.94 -8.95 30.08
C ILE A 135 -12.77 -8.45 31.52
N ASP A 136 -11.52 -8.43 32.01
CA ASP A 136 -11.22 -7.91 33.36
C ASP A 136 -11.60 -6.43 33.50
N GLU A 137 -11.30 -5.62 32.49
CA GLU A 137 -11.61 -4.20 32.47
C GLU A 137 -13.12 -3.92 32.36
N ALA A 138 -13.85 -4.73 31.57
CA ALA A 138 -15.31 -4.66 31.49
C ALA A 138 -15.97 -4.94 32.85
N ASN A 139 -15.50 -5.97 33.56
CA ASN A 139 -15.95 -6.28 34.92
C ASN A 139 -15.65 -5.14 35.88
N ARG A 140 -14.45 -4.55 35.83
CA ARG A 140 -14.07 -3.40 36.66
C ARG A 140 -14.97 -2.18 36.42
N LEU A 141 -15.44 -2.00 35.19
CA LEU A 141 -16.37 -0.95 34.78
C LEU A 141 -17.85 -1.31 35.00
N ALA A 142 -18.14 -2.47 35.60
CA ALA A 142 -19.49 -3.00 35.81
C ALA A 142 -20.30 -3.15 34.50
N ILE A 143 -19.63 -3.47 33.40
CA ILE A 143 -20.26 -3.85 32.14
C ILE A 143 -20.57 -5.35 32.22
N PRO A 144 -21.84 -5.76 32.08
CA PRO A 144 -22.22 -7.18 32.16
C PRO A 144 -21.64 -7.95 30.98
N LEU A 145 -21.12 -9.14 31.26
CA LEU A 145 -20.64 -10.05 30.23
C LEU A 145 -21.82 -10.75 29.54
N PRO A 146 -21.77 -10.95 28.21
CA PRO A 146 -22.83 -11.65 27.48
C PRO A 146 -22.84 -13.15 27.82
N GLU A 147 -24.04 -13.69 28.07
CA GLU A 147 -24.24 -15.12 28.38
C GLU A 147 -24.18 -16.01 27.12
N ASN A 148 -24.66 -15.50 25.99
CA ASN A 148 -24.66 -16.21 24.71
C ASN A 148 -23.30 -16.04 24.01
N LEU A 149 -22.48 -17.09 24.05
CA LEU A 149 -21.15 -17.12 23.45
C LEU A 149 -21.19 -17.61 21.99
N TYR A 150 -20.26 -17.11 21.18
CA TYR A 150 -20.03 -17.65 19.84
C TYR A 150 -19.39 -19.04 19.91
N LYS A 151 -19.60 -19.80 18.84
CA LYS A 151 -19.01 -21.10 18.53
C LYS A 151 -18.19 -21.01 17.24
N SER A 152 -17.41 -22.06 16.95
CA SER A 152 -16.61 -22.10 15.71
C SER A 152 -17.48 -21.98 14.45
N ASP A 153 -18.69 -22.55 14.47
CA ASP A 153 -19.60 -22.55 13.33
C ASP A 153 -20.17 -21.16 13.02
N ASP A 154 -20.07 -20.20 13.96
CA ASP A 154 -20.49 -18.82 13.73
C ASP A 154 -19.50 -18.06 12.80
N PHE A 155 -18.30 -18.61 12.59
CA PHE A 155 -17.23 -17.97 11.82
C PHE A 155 -16.62 -18.89 10.75
N PRO A 156 -17.41 -19.35 9.75
CA PRO A 156 -16.91 -20.19 8.67
C PRO A 156 -15.77 -19.51 7.88
N ASP A 157 -14.93 -20.34 7.24
CA ASP A 157 -13.95 -19.84 6.27
C ASP A 157 -14.67 -19.42 4.96
N ILE A 158 -14.04 -18.52 4.21
CA ILE A 158 -14.58 -17.97 2.96
C ILE A 158 -14.28 -18.91 1.78
N ALA A 159 -13.19 -19.68 1.87
CA ALA A 159 -12.78 -20.56 0.79
C ALA A 159 -13.77 -21.73 0.61
N THR A 160 -14.23 -21.92 -0.62
CA THR A 160 -14.94 -23.12 -1.08
C THR A 160 -14.27 -23.63 -2.36
N GLY A 161 -14.46 -24.91 -2.67
CA GLY A 161 -14.04 -25.50 -3.95
C GLY A 161 -14.95 -25.11 -5.12
N ASP A 162 -16.12 -24.52 -4.85
CA ASP A 162 -17.07 -24.13 -5.87
C ASP A 162 -16.70 -22.79 -6.51
N THR A 163 -16.83 -22.72 -7.84
CA THR A 163 -16.70 -21.46 -8.59
C THR A 163 -17.97 -21.24 -9.39
N LEU A 164 -18.52 -20.03 -9.35
CA LEU A 164 -19.68 -19.67 -10.15
C LEU A 164 -19.30 -19.57 -11.64
N PRO A 165 -20.15 -20.03 -12.57
CA PRO A 165 -19.88 -19.90 -14.00
C PRO A 165 -19.84 -18.41 -14.39
N SER A 166 -18.96 -18.07 -15.33
CA SER A 166 -18.88 -16.73 -15.91
C SER A 166 -19.91 -16.58 -17.03
N ASP A 167 -20.97 -15.81 -16.81
CA ASP A 167 -22.07 -15.56 -17.76
C ASP A 167 -22.19 -14.09 -18.21
N ILE A 168 -21.27 -13.23 -17.76
CA ILE A 168 -21.17 -11.83 -18.19
C ILE A 168 -20.22 -11.73 -19.39
N HIS A 169 -20.73 -11.23 -20.51
CA HIS A 169 -19.96 -11.00 -21.74
C HIS A 169 -19.91 -9.49 -22.04
N ASP A 170 -18.83 -8.85 -21.62
CA ASP A 170 -18.56 -7.45 -21.99
C ASP A 170 -17.71 -7.39 -23.27
N GLY A 171 -18.05 -6.48 -24.18
CA GLY A 171 -17.26 -6.23 -25.38
C GLY A 171 -15.92 -5.55 -25.06
N LEU A 172 -14.87 -5.89 -25.80
CA LEU A 172 -13.54 -5.28 -25.67
C LEU A 172 -13.62 -3.76 -25.92
N LYS A 173 -13.10 -2.95 -25.00
CA LYS A 173 -12.96 -1.50 -25.19
C LYS A 173 -11.67 -1.20 -25.99
N GLN A 174 -11.77 -0.32 -27.00
CA GLN A 174 -10.64 0.11 -27.83
C GLN A 174 -9.50 0.83 -27.05
N GLU A 175 -9.71 1.22 -25.79
CA GLU A 175 -8.75 2.00 -24.99
C GLU A 175 -7.85 1.18 -24.04
N GLU A 176 -7.91 -0.15 -24.09
CA GLU A 176 -7.15 -1.04 -23.18
C GLU A 176 -5.65 -0.70 -23.12
N LYS A 177 -5.00 -0.46 -24.27
CA LYS A 177 -3.57 -0.11 -24.33
C LYS A 177 -3.24 1.16 -23.55
N LYS A 178 -4.04 2.23 -23.69
CA LYS A 178 -3.83 3.48 -22.96
C LYS A 178 -3.96 3.27 -21.45
N ASN A 179 -4.90 2.42 -21.04
CA ASN A 179 -5.11 2.09 -19.64
C ASN A 179 -3.93 1.30 -19.07
N ILE A 180 -3.39 0.32 -19.82
CA ILE A 180 -2.19 -0.43 -19.42
C ILE A 180 -0.97 0.49 -19.30
N VAL A 181 -0.75 1.39 -20.27
CA VAL A 181 0.34 2.37 -20.21
C VAL A 181 0.29 3.17 -18.91
N LYS A 182 -0.90 3.67 -18.53
CA LYS A 182 -1.09 4.40 -17.28
C LYS A 182 -0.76 3.54 -16.06
N ILE A 183 -1.31 2.33 -15.97
CA ILE A 183 -1.14 1.44 -14.81
C ILE A 183 0.33 1.04 -14.64
N ALA A 184 1.01 0.67 -15.73
CA ALA A 184 2.42 0.31 -15.69
C ALA A 184 3.30 1.51 -15.29
N THR A 185 3.02 2.70 -15.81
CA THR A 185 3.73 3.94 -15.41
C THR A 185 3.53 4.23 -13.92
N ASP A 186 2.28 4.20 -13.43
CA ASP A 186 1.97 4.42 -12.02
C ASP A 186 2.65 3.38 -11.11
N PHE A 187 2.72 2.12 -11.55
CA PHE A 187 3.41 1.04 -10.83
C PHE A 187 4.91 1.31 -10.71
N LEU A 188 5.57 1.68 -11.83
CA LEU A 188 7.00 1.98 -11.86
C LEU A 188 7.34 3.19 -10.97
N ASP A 189 6.49 4.23 -10.97
CA ASP A 189 6.64 5.39 -10.09
C ASP A 189 6.49 5.02 -8.60
N ILE A 190 5.61 4.07 -8.26
CA ILE A 190 5.50 3.55 -6.88
C ILE A 190 6.75 2.75 -6.53
N ASN A 191 7.21 1.87 -7.43
CA ASN A 191 8.40 1.04 -7.22
C ASN A 191 9.65 1.90 -6.97
N ALA A 192 9.86 2.96 -7.75
CA ALA A 192 11.02 3.85 -7.60
C ALA A 192 11.16 4.43 -6.18
N TYR A 193 10.05 4.80 -5.54
CA TYR A 193 10.08 5.26 -4.15
C TYR A 193 10.50 4.16 -3.17
N PHE A 194 10.01 2.93 -3.36
CA PHE A 194 10.33 1.83 -2.45
C PHE A 194 11.74 1.25 -2.65
N GLU A 195 12.35 1.44 -3.82
CA GLU A 195 13.75 1.09 -4.08
C GLU A 195 14.72 1.85 -3.13
N GLU A 196 14.39 3.08 -2.72
CA GLU A 196 15.20 3.90 -1.82
C GLU A 196 15.37 3.32 -0.41
N PHE A 197 14.53 2.36 0.00
CA PHE A 197 14.68 1.69 1.29
C PHE A 197 15.83 0.67 1.30
N GLY A 198 16.27 0.18 0.12
CA GLY A 198 17.43 -0.71 0.00
C GLY A 198 17.36 -1.94 0.91
N LEU A 199 16.19 -2.58 0.99
CA LEU A 199 15.92 -3.73 1.85
C LEU A 199 16.47 -5.02 1.24
N PHE A 200 17.78 -5.20 1.30
CA PHE A 200 18.45 -6.43 0.85
C PHE A 200 18.54 -7.50 1.95
N GLU A 201 18.54 -7.09 3.21
CA GLU A 201 18.64 -7.96 4.39
C GLU A 201 17.71 -7.46 5.52
N PRO A 202 17.28 -8.36 6.44
CA PRO A 202 16.51 -7.96 7.62
C PRO A 202 17.27 -6.93 8.46
N PHE A 203 16.57 -5.87 8.85
CA PHE A 203 17.13 -4.83 9.70
C PHE A 203 17.15 -5.28 11.16
N ASP A 204 18.23 -4.95 11.85
CA ASP A 204 18.25 -5.09 13.30
C ASP A 204 17.30 -4.08 13.98
N MET A 205 16.98 -4.33 15.24
CA MET A 205 16.03 -3.49 15.97
C MET A 205 16.53 -2.05 16.17
N LYS A 206 17.84 -1.80 16.18
CA LYS A 206 18.39 -0.45 16.31
C LYS A 206 18.12 0.36 15.04
N LYS A 207 18.28 -0.25 13.86
CA LYS A 207 17.99 0.35 12.56
C LYS A 207 16.49 0.56 12.38
N ILE A 208 15.66 -0.41 12.78
CA ILE A 208 14.20 -0.28 12.74
C ILE A 208 13.72 0.91 13.57
N ARG A 209 14.22 1.08 14.80
CA ARG A 209 13.84 2.20 15.68
C ARG A 209 14.31 3.57 15.20
N LYS A 210 15.34 3.64 14.35
CA LYS A 210 15.73 4.89 13.65
C LYS A 210 14.85 5.16 12.44
N LEU A 211 14.32 4.10 11.81
CA LEU A 211 13.49 4.20 10.62
C LEU A 211 12.05 4.61 10.98
N VAL A 212 11.49 4.05 12.05
CA VAL A 212 10.09 4.26 12.48
C VAL A 212 10.05 5.15 13.73
N PRO A 213 9.32 6.30 13.72
CA PRO A 213 8.43 6.77 12.66
C PRO A 213 9.07 7.73 11.64
N GLU A 214 10.36 8.07 11.77
CA GLU A 214 10.97 9.21 11.04
C GLU A 214 10.89 9.09 9.50
N LYS A 215 11.22 7.93 8.93
CA LYS A 215 11.19 7.66 7.47
C LYS A 215 10.12 6.65 7.06
N VAL A 216 9.58 5.89 8.02
CA VAL A 216 8.46 4.97 7.77
C VAL A 216 7.44 5.18 8.88
N ASN A 217 6.31 5.81 8.51
CA ASN A 217 5.19 6.11 9.41
C ASN A 217 3.85 5.81 8.76
N GLU A 218 2.79 5.84 9.58
CA GLU A 218 1.42 5.60 9.17
C GLU A 218 1.00 6.48 7.99
N VAL A 219 1.28 7.79 8.05
CA VAL A 219 0.81 8.76 7.05
C VAL A 219 1.40 8.43 5.68
N GLU A 220 2.71 8.18 5.65
CA GLU A 220 3.44 7.85 4.44
C GLU A 220 2.99 6.52 3.83
N ILE A 221 2.90 5.47 4.65
CA ILE A 221 2.42 4.17 4.19
C ILE A 221 0.97 4.24 3.69
N ARG A 222 0.10 5.01 4.35
CA ARG A 222 -1.29 5.20 3.92
C ARG A 222 -1.39 5.93 2.57
N THR A 223 -0.49 6.88 2.31
CA THR A 223 -0.41 7.53 0.99
C THR A 223 -0.15 6.51 -0.11
N TYR A 224 0.82 5.61 0.09
CA TYR A 224 1.13 4.57 -0.89
C TYR A 224 0.08 3.45 -0.95
N GLU A 225 -0.55 3.11 0.17
CA GLU A 225 -1.72 2.22 0.20
C GLU A 225 -2.81 2.73 -0.76
N MET A 226 -3.14 4.02 -0.67
CA MET A 226 -4.13 4.64 -1.57
C MET A 226 -3.68 4.67 -3.03
N ARG A 227 -2.39 4.92 -3.31
CA ARG A 227 -1.86 4.88 -4.69
C ARG A 227 -1.99 3.49 -5.31
N VAL A 228 -1.62 2.44 -4.57
CA VAL A 228 -1.74 1.05 -5.04
C VAL A 228 -3.22 0.63 -5.15
N HIS A 229 -4.07 1.05 -4.21
CA HIS A 229 -5.51 0.82 -4.29
C HIS A 229 -6.13 1.44 -5.56
N ASN A 230 -5.74 2.67 -5.89
CA ASN A 230 -6.20 3.34 -7.11
C ASN A 230 -5.74 2.59 -8.36
N LEU A 231 -4.51 2.06 -8.35
CA LEU A 231 -3.99 1.23 -9.43
C LEU A 231 -4.84 -0.04 -9.62
N GLN A 232 -5.13 -0.75 -8.54
CA GLN A 232 -6.01 -1.93 -8.59
C GLN A 232 -7.42 -1.58 -9.05
N SER A 233 -8.02 -0.54 -8.51
CA SER A 233 -9.39 -0.13 -8.88
C SER A 233 -9.47 0.27 -10.35
N TYR A 234 -8.46 0.98 -10.86
CA TYR A 234 -8.39 1.39 -12.25
C TYR A 234 -8.21 0.19 -13.18
N PHE A 235 -7.34 -0.76 -12.83
CA PHE A 235 -7.18 -2.02 -13.57
C PHE A 235 -8.51 -2.81 -13.64
N ASP A 236 -9.18 -2.97 -12.50
CA ASP A 236 -10.43 -3.74 -12.40
C ASP A 236 -11.56 -3.11 -13.22
N THR A 237 -11.57 -1.78 -13.31
CA THR A 237 -12.60 -1.05 -14.03
C THR A 237 -12.33 -0.97 -15.53
N TYR A 238 -11.08 -0.76 -15.94
CA TYR A 238 -10.76 -0.35 -17.31
C TYR A 238 -9.94 -1.38 -18.12
N VAL A 239 -9.51 -2.47 -17.49
CA VAL A 239 -8.78 -3.59 -18.13
C VAL A 239 -9.55 -4.91 -17.99
N VAL A 240 -10.14 -5.18 -16.84
CA VAL A 240 -10.77 -6.49 -16.54
C VAL A 240 -12.18 -6.66 -17.11
N GLN A 241 -12.92 -5.56 -17.35
CA GLN A 241 -14.24 -5.60 -17.99
C GLN A 241 -14.12 -6.23 -19.38
N GLY A 242 -14.61 -7.48 -19.55
CA GLY A 242 -14.49 -8.25 -20.80
C GLY A 242 -14.09 -9.72 -20.65
N GLY A 243 -13.78 -10.21 -19.45
CA GLY A 243 -13.32 -11.60 -19.24
C GLY A 243 -11.89 -11.86 -19.73
N THR A 244 -11.16 -10.81 -20.12
CA THR A 244 -9.81 -10.84 -20.69
C THR A 244 -8.77 -11.36 -19.69
N THR A 245 -8.97 -11.15 -18.38
CA THR A 245 -8.05 -11.59 -17.32
C THR A 245 -7.92 -13.10 -17.26
N ALA A 246 -8.97 -13.87 -17.58
CA ALA A 246 -8.85 -15.33 -17.65
C ALA A 246 -7.96 -15.78 -18.83
N ARG A 247 -7.80 -14.94 -19.86
CA ARG A 247 -7.11 -15.26 -21.11
C ARG A 247 -5.67 -14.74 -21.18
N ASN A 248 -5.31 -13.68 -20.45
CA ASN A 248 -3.95 -13.13 -20.43
C ASN A 248 -3.24 -13.36 -19.09
N THR A 249 -2.25 -14.24 -19.09
CA THR A 249 -1.43 -14.57 -17.91
C THR A 249 -0.66 -13.37 -17.36
N LYS A 250 -0.13 -12.48 -18.21
CA LYS A 250 0.59 -11.27 -17.78
C LYS A 250 -0.30 -10.35 -16.94
N PHE A 251 -1.56 -10.18 -17.35
CA PHE A 251 -2.54 -9.37 -16.62
C PHE A 251 -2.92 -9.97 -15.26
N ARG A 252 -3.04 -11.30 -15.16
CA ARG A 252 -3.26 -11.97 -13.87
C ARG A 252 -2.08 -11.78 -12.92
N GLN A 253 -0.87 -12.04 -13.41
CA GLN A 253 0.36 -11.89 -12.63
C GLN A 253 0.54 -10.44 -12.16
N PHE A 254 0.38 -9.48 -13.06
CA PHE A 254 0.52 -8.07 -12.74
C PHE A 254 -0.51 -7.64 -11.69
N ARG A 255 -1.76 -8.10 -11.84
CA ARG A 255 -2.82 -7.89 -10.83
C ARG A 255 -2.49 -8.52 -9.48
N GLY A 256 -1.97 -9.75 -9.48
CA GLY A 256 -1.54 -10.43 -8.27
C GLY A 256 -0.50 -9.63 -7.49
N LEU A 257 0.50 -9.09 -8.20
CA LEU A 257 1.58 -8.32 -7.61
C LEU A 257 1.07 -7.09 -6.84
N PHE A 258 0.34 -6.19 -7.49
CA PHE A 258 -0.16 -5.00 -6.78
C PHE A 258 -1.26 -5.32 -5.76
N SER A 259 -2.01 -6.41 -5.93
CA SER A 259 -2.97 -6.86 -4.91
C SER A 259 -2.26 -7.30 -3.63
N VAL A 260 -1.15 -8.05 -3.72
CA VAL A 260 -0.38 -8.43 -2.51
C VAL A 260 0.29 -7.21 -1.89
N VAL A 261 0.89 -6.33 -2.69
CA VAL A 261 1.47 -5.07 -2.20
C VAL A 261 0.42 -4.24 -1.45
N LEU A 262 -0.79 -4.10 -1.98
CA LEU A 262 -1.88 -3.40 -1.31
C LEU A 262 -2.15 -3.96 0.08
N HIS A 263 -2.35 -5.27 0.19
CA HIS A 263 -2.69 -5.89 1.46
C HIS A 263 -1.52 -5.85 2.46
N LEU A 264 -0.27 -5.92 2.00
CA LEU A 264 0.90 -5.72 2.87
C LEU A 264 0.96 -4.28 3.41
N LEU A 265 0.71 -3.27 2.57
CA LEU A 265 0.63 -1.87 2.99
C LEU A 265 -0.52 -1.66 3.98
N GLN A 266 -1.66 -2.33 3.80
CA GLN A 266 -2.77 -2.31 4.75
C GLN A 266 -2.40 -2.93 6.11
N VAL A 267 -1.67 -4.05 6.12
CA VAL A 267 -1.11 -4.62 7.35
C VAL A 267 -0.18 -3.61 8.03
N MET A 268 0.77 -3.05 7.29
CA MET A 268 1.72 -2.06 7.80
C MET A 268 1.03 -0.84 8.39
N GLY A 269 0.08 -0.25 7.66
CA GLY A 269 -0.66 0.94 8.10
C GLY A 269 -1.36 0.71 9.43
N ARG A 270 -1.96 -0.47 9.63
CA ARG A 270 -2.61 -0.82 10.92
C ARG A 270 -1.60 -1.00 12.05
N LEU A 271 -0.46 -1.63 11.78
CA LEU A 271 0.60 -1.83 12.79
C LEU A 271 1.30 -0.52 13.16
N LEU A 272 1.62 0.33 12.17
CA LEU A 272 2.22 1.65 12.38
C LEU A 272 1.29 2.58 13.14
N HIS A 273 0.00 2.64 12.77
CA HIS A 273 -0.99 3.39 13.55
C HIS A 273 -1.01 2.95 15.01
N PHE A 274 -1.06 1.64 15.24
CA PHE A 274 -1.07 1.11 16.61
C PHE A 274 0.21 1.48 17.36
N TYR A 275 1.37 1.33 16.72
CA TYR A 275 2.64 1.72 17.31
C TYR A 275 2.69 3.21 17.66
N GLU A 276 2.51 4.09 16.68
CA GLU A 276 2.70 5.54 16.81
C GLU A 276 1.71 6.17 17.79
N ARG A 277 0.45 5.74 17.76
CA ARG A 277 -0.61 6.34 18.58
C ARG A 277 -0.74 5.69 19.96
N HIS A 278 -0.47 4.39 20.08
CA HIS A 278 -0.78 3.62 21.30
C HIS A 278 0.42 3.02 22.02
N LEU A 279 1.60 2.91 21.41
CA LEU A 279 2.79 2.35 22.06
C LEU A 279 3.95 3.34 22.18
N HIS A 280 4.17 4.20 21.18
CA HIS A 280 5.30 5.12 21.11
C HIS A 280 5.17 6.23 22.16
N ASP A 281 6.25 6.53 22.89
CA ASP A 281 6.26 7.55 23.93
C ASP A 281 6.47 8.96 23.33
N ALA A 282 5.51 9.84 23.53
CA ALA A 282 5.57 11.25 23.12
C ALA A 282 5.36 12.20 24.32
N GLY A 283 5.70 11.76 25.54
CA GLY A 283 5.85 12.66 26.69
C GLY A 283 4.58 12.97 27.48
N TYR A 284 3.67 11.99 27.64
CA TYR A 284 2.36 12.21 28.29
C TYR A 284 2.35 11.94 29.82
N LYS A 285 1.26 12.40 30.47
CA LYS A 285 0.94 12.22 31.92
C LYS A 285 0.97 10.74 32.36
N ASP A 286 1.07 10.49 33.67
CA ASP A 286 1.25 9.15 34.27
C ASP A 286 0.27 8.06 33.82
N ILE A 287 -1.03 8.39 33.64
CA ILE A 287 -2.03 7.40 33.21
C ILE A 287 -1.79 6.89 31.79
N TYR A 288 -1.33 7.75 30.89
CA TYR A 288 -0.99 7.36 29.51
C TYR A 288 0.18 6.40 29.52
N LYS A 289 1.24 6.70 30.28
CA LYS A 289 2.40 5.81 30.43
C LYS A 289 2.02 4.45 31.01
N LYS A 290 1.15 4.42 32.04
CA LYS A 290 0.67 3.17 32.65
C LYS A 290 -0.07 2.30 31.64
N VAL A 291 -1.02 2.86 30.89
CA VAL A 291 -1.79 2.10 29.89
C VAL A 291 -0.90 1.63 28.74
N LYS A 292 0.00 2.48 28.23
CA LYS A 292 0.98 2.09 27.22
C LYS A 292 1.88 0.94 27.68
N THR A 293 2.35 1.01 28.92
CA THR A 293 3.14 -0.06 29.54
C THR A 293 2.33 -1.36 29.58
N GLN A 294 1.07 -1.32 30.01
CA GLN A 294 0.17 -2.48 29.98
C GLN A 294 -0.01 -3.05 28.56
N LEU A 295 -0.25 -2.19 27.56
CA LEU A 295 -0.36 -2.60 26.17
C LEU A 295 0.92 -3.28 25.67
N SER A 296 2.11 -2.75 26.03
CA SER A 296 3.40 -3.32 25.61
C SER A 296 3.67 -4.73 26.18
N PHE A 297 3.08 -5.07 27.33
CA PHE A 297 3.15 -6.43 27.87
C PHE A 297 2.27 -7.41 27.09
N MET A 298 1.16 -6.92 26.53
CA MET A 298 0.26 -7.75 25.72
C MET A 298 0.70 -7.84 24.26
N VAL A 299 1.30 -6.78 23.73
CA VAL A 299 1.80 -6.67 22.35
C VAL A 299 3.28 -6.32 22.40
N LYS A 300 4.14 -7.31 22.13
CA LYS A 300 5.58 -7.10 22.13
C LYS A 300 5.96 -6.11 21.04
N THR A 301 6.36 -4.89 21.43
CA THR A 301 6.67 -3.78 20.53
C THR A 301 7.75 -4.14 19.50
N ASP A 302 8.83 -4.80 19.93
CA ASP A 302 9.91 -5.20 19.03
C ASP A 302 9.44 -6.21 17.98
N THR A 303 8.58 -7.17 18.36
CA THR A 303 7.98 -8.11 17.40
C THR A 303 7.04 -7.39 16.45
N LEU A 304 6.25 -6.43 16.92
CA LEU A 304 5.36 -5.63 16.07
C LEU A 304 6.16 -4.86 15.00
N LEU A 305 7.23 -4.17 15.41
CA LEU A 305 8.08 -3.40 14.51
C LEU A 305 8.84 -4.31 13.53
N ASP A 306 9.33 -5.46 14.01
CA ASP A 306 9.95 -6.47 13.16
C ASP A 306 8.97 -6.99 12.08
N ARG A 307 7.74 -7.34 12.45
CA ARG A 307 6.71 -7.76 11.47
C ARG A 307 6.31 -6.64 10.51
N THR A 308 6.38 -5.39 10.96
CA THR A 308 6.07 -4.22 10.11
C THR A 308 7.17 -3.99 9.05
N ILE A 309 8.44 -4.06 9.45
CA ILE A 309 9.57 -3.73 8.57
C ILE A 309 10.14 -4.97 7.87
N ASN A 310 10.61 -5.96 8.63
CA ASN A 310 11.33 -7.12 8.10
C ASN A 310 10.42 -8.14 7.40
N TYR A 311 9.12 -8.07 7.64
CA TYR A 311 8.14 -8.82 6.86
C TYR A 311 7.41 -7.92 5.87
N ALA A 312 6.55 -7.02 6.34
CA ALA A 312 5.62 -6.36 5.42
C ALA A 312 6.31 -5.37 4.46
N LEU A 313 7.16 -4.45 4.95
CA LEU A 313 7.89 -3.53 4.07
C LEU A 313 8.86 -4.27 3.14
N TYR A 314 9.59 -5.26 3.66
CA TYR A 314 10.47 -6.11 2.85
C TYR A 314 9.71 -6.73 1.66
N TYR A 315 8.55 -7.34 1.91
CA TYR A 315 7.79 -7.98 0.85
C TYR A 315 7.07 -6.98 -0.08
N VAL A 316 6.74 -5.78 0.38
CA VAL A 316 6.33 -4.68 -0.50
C VAL A 316 7.44 -4.36 -1.50
N CYS A 317 8.67 -4.12 -1.02
CA CYS A 317 9.82 -3.87 -1.89
C CYS A 317 10.09 -5.06 -2.82
N TYR A 318 10.00 -6.30 -2.33
CA TYR A 318 10.22 -7.51 -3.12
C TYR A 318 9.22 -7.63 -4.28
N PHE A 319 7.92 -7.53 -4.03
CA PHE A 319 6.91 -7.69 -5.08
C PHE A 319 6.86 -6.51 -6.05
N LEU A 320 7.14 -5.29 -5.59
CA LEU A 320 7.29 -4.14 -6.49
C LEU A 320 8.47 -4.34 -7.46
N ASN A 321 9.64 -4.75 -6.93
CA ASN A 321 10.81 -5.03 -7.77
C ASN A 321 10.57 -6.21 -8.73
N LYS A 322 9.91 -7.28 -8.27
CA LYS A 322 9.55 -8.42 -9.14
C LYS A 322 8.57 -8.02 -10.25
N GLY A 323 7.70 -7.04 -9.99
CA GLY A 323 6.78 -6.53 -10.99
C GLY A 323 7.38 -5.52 -11.97
N LYS A 324 8.61 -5.06 -11.75
CA LYS A 324 9.25 -4.01 -12.55
C LYS A 324 9.41 -4.43 -14.02
N ASP A 325 9.99 -5.61 -14.25
CA ASP A 325 10.22 -6.12 -15.61
C ASP A 325 8.89 -6.35 -16.35
N LEU A 326 7.91 -6.93 -15.67
CA LEU A 326 6.57 -7.14 -16.22
C LEU A 326 5.86 -5.81 -16.51
N ALA A 327 6.03 -4.80 -15.67
CA ALA A 327 5.49 -3.47 -15.91
C ALA A 327 6.12 -2.83 -17.15
N HIS A 328 7.45 -2.91 -17.32
CA HIS A 328 8.13 -2.42 -18.52
C HIS A 328 7.68 -3.17 -19.77
N GLU A 329 7.57 -4.49 -19.71
CA GLU A 329 7.08 -5.31 -20.84
C GLU A 329 5.67 -4.89 -21.26
N LEU A 330 4.72 -4.85 -20.31
CA LEU A 330 3.34 -4.44 -20.55
C LEU A 330 3.23 -3.00 -21.07
N LEU A 331 4.08 -2.11 -20.56
CA LEU A 331 4.19 -0.74 -21.02
C LEU A 331 4.63 -0.69 -22.48
N ASN A 332 5.75 -1.32 -22.82
CA ASN A 332 6.36 -1.28 -24.14
C ASN A 332 5.53 -1.97 -25.23
N GLU A 333 4.71 -2.95 -24.87
CA GLU A 333 3.72 -3.58 -25.75
C GLU A 333 2.51 -2.65 -26.06
N SER A 334 2.27 -1.69 -25.16
CA SER A 334 1.07 -0.85 -25.16
C SER A 334 1.30 0.61 -25.58
N ILE A 335 2.54 1.10 -25.56
CA ILE A 335 2.88 2.47 -25.98
C ILE A 335 2.61 2.72 -27.47
N GLU A 336 2.27 3.97 -27.78
CA GLU A 336 2.26 4.47 -29.15
C GLU A 336 3.70 4.84 -29.54
N ARG A 337 4.25 4.15 -30.55
CA ARG A 337 5.60 4.43 -31.05
C ARG A 337 5.55 5.46 -32.18
N LYS A 338 6.40 6.48 -32.09
CA LYS A 338 6.60 7.52 -33.13
C LYS A 338 8.08 7.77 -33.35
N GLU A 339 8.37 8.66 -34.28
CA GLU A 339 9.68 9.24 -34.50
C GLU A 339 9.59 10.77 -34.45
N VAL A 340 10.65 11.41 -33.96
CA VAL A 340 10.84 12.87 -34.02
C VAL A 340 12.27 13.17 -34.47
N THR A 341 12.43 14.18 -35.31
CA THR A 341 13.75 14.69 -35.72
C THR A 341 14.03 15.98 -34.97
N VAL A 342 15.15 16.04 -34.26
CA VAL A 342 15.52 17.19 -33.43
C VAL A 342 16.98 17.58 -33.64
N GLY A 343 17.29 18.87 -33.43
CA GLY A 343 18.67 19.34 -33.43
C GLY A 343 19.49 18.74 -32.29
N ILE A 344 20.79 18.53 -32.51
CA ILE A 344 21.72 18.11 -31.45
C ILE A 344 22.04 19.28 -30.50
N PRO A 345 22.53 19.02 -29.27
CA PRO A 345 23.00 20.08 -28.39
C PRO A 345 24.12 20.89 -29.05
N LYS A 346 23.97 22.21 -29.09
CA LYS A 346 24.93 23.12 -29.73
C LYS A 346 26.26 23.13 -28.97
N ASP A 347 27.33 23.41 -29.72
CA ASP A 347 28.71 23.58 -29.26
C ASP A 347 29.39 22.31 -28.70
N ARG A 348 28.75 21.59 -27.77
CA ARG A 348 29.35 20.44 -27.06
C ARG A 348 28.69 19.08 -27.31
N GLY A 349 27.58 19.03 -28.04
CA GLY A 349 26.89 17.77 -28.36
C GLY A 349 26.38 17.00 -27.11
N PHE A 350 26.12 15.70 -27.27
CA PHE A 350 25.63 14.83 -26.21
C PHE A 350 26.73 14.41 -25.22
N HIS A 351 27.13 15.33 -24.35
CA HIS A 351 27.97 15.04 -23.17
C HIS A 351 27.11 14.72 -21.94
N CYS A 352 27.70 14.64 -20.74
CA CYS A 352 27.01 14.24 -19.51
C CYS A 352 25.65 14.90 -19.29
N ARG A 353 25.52 16.23 -19.44
CA ARG A 353 24.30 16.95 -19.07
C ARG A 353 23.13 16.71 -20.05
N PRO A 354 23.27 16.94 -21.37
CA PRO A 354 22.20 16.66 -22.32
C PRO A 354 21.80 15.18 -22.31
N SER A 355 22.78 14.27 -22.23
CA SER A 355 22.52 12.82 -22.16
C SER A 355 21.76 12.45 -20.88
N LEU A 356 22.11 13.03 -19.74
CA LEU A 356 21.38 12.82 -18.48
C LEU A 356 19.93 13.31 -18.57
N LEU A 357 19.68 14.48 -19.19
CA LEU A 357 18.32 15.01 -19.30
C LEU A 357 17.44 14.14 -20.21
N VAL A 358 17.98 13.69 -21.34
CA VAL A 358 17.28 12.73 -22.22
C VAL A 358 17.01 11.43 -21.46
N ALA A 359 18.01 10.86 -20.81
CA ALA A 359 17.86 9.65 -20.00
C ALA A 359 16.82 9.83 -18.88
N LYS A 360 16.78 10.98 -18.20
CA LYS A 360 15.77 11.27 -17.18
C LYS A 360 14.35 11.33 -17.76
N ILE A 361 14.15 11.88 -18.96
CA ILE A 361 12.84 11.88 -19.63
C ILE A 361 12.40 10.45 -19.93
N VAL A 362 13.26 9.64 -20.56
CA VAL A 362 12.94 8.27 -20.94
C VAL A 362 12.65 7.42 -19.70
N ASN A 363 13.49 7.52 -18.66
CA ASN A 363 13.30 6.82 -17.39
C ASN A 363 12.08 7.31 -16.60
N HIS A 364 11.65 8.55 -16.77
CA HIS A 364 10.43 9.06 -16.13
C HIS A 364 9.19 8.34 -16.64
N TYR A 365 9.08 8.15 -17.96
CA TYR A 365 7.93 7.46 -18.57
C TYR A 365 8.07 5.95 -18.59
N GLY A 366 9.30 5.42 -18.53
CA GLY A 366 9.63 3.99 -18.50
C GLY A 366 9.48 3.26 -19.84
N GLY A 367 9.01 3.96 -20.88
CA GLY A 367 8.84 3.42 -22.23
C GLY A 367 10.11 3.51 -23.06
N GLU A 368 10.36 2.52 -23.90
CA GLU A 368 11.55 2.46 -24.76
C GLU A 368 11.63 3.64 -25.73
N VAL A 369 12.83 4.24 -25.80
CA VAL A 369 13.20 5.25 -26.79
C VAL A 369 14.62 4.95 -27.26
N ALA A 370 14.84 4.95 -28.56
CA ALA A 370 16.14 4.82 -29.18
C ALA A 370 16.52 6.10 -29.93
N LEU A 371 17.78 6.51 -29.83
CA LEU A 371 18.40 7.45 -30.73
C LEU A 371 18.92 6.68 -31.96
N VAL A 372 18.47 7.06 -33.15
CA VAL A 372 18.76 6.36 -34.41
C VAL A 372 19.72 7.19 -35.27
N ILE A 373 20.86 6.60 -35.62
CA ILE A 373 21.89 7.22 -36.46
C ILE A 373 22.27 6.25 -37.59
N GLY A 374 21.62 6.44 -38.74
CA GLY A 374 21.72 5.50 -39.85
C GLY A 374 21.19 4.11 -39.43
N PRO A 375 21.99 3.04 -39.51
CA PRO A 375 21.59 1.71 -39.04
C PRO A 375 21.72 1.52 -37.52
N ASP A 376 22.44 2.41 -36.83
CA ASP A 376 22.77 2.22 -35.42
C ASP A 376 21.66 2.78 -34.52
N ARG A 377 21.38 2.05 -33.45
CA ARG A 377 20.40 2.40 -32.42
C ARG A 377 21.09 2.45 -31.06
N PHE A 378 20.85 3.53 -30.32
CA PHE A 378 21.39 3.76 -28.98
C PHE A 378 20.24 3.90 -27.99
N ASP A 379 20.32 3.25 -26.83
CA ASP A 379 19.29 3.34 -25.81
C ASP A 379 19.26 4.74 -25.18
N ALA A 380 18.19 5.49 -25.41
CA ALA A 380 18.07 6.86 -24.92
C ALA A 380 17.85 6.93 -23.39
N SER A 381 17.56 5.81 -22.73
CA SER A 381 17.52 5.71 -21.27
C SER A 381 18.91 5.58 -20.63
N SER A 382 19.93 5.22 -21.43
CA SER A 382 21.32 5.05 -21.01
C SER A 382 22.14 6.30 -21.30
N VAL A 383 22.68 6.92 -20.25
CA VAL A 383 23.58 8.07 -20.38
C VAL A 383 24.83 7.71 -21.19
N LEU A 384 25.34 6.47 -21.03
CA LEU A 384 26.53 5.99 -21.72
C LEU A 384 26.28 5.79 -23.21
N ASP A 385 25.16 5.19 -23.58
CA ASP A 385 24.77 5.00 -24.98
C ASP A 385 24.60 6.34 -25.69
N MET A 386 23.95 7.29 -25.01
CA MET A 386 23.79 8.65 -25.52
C MET A 386 25.13 9.37 -25.72
N GLN A 387 26.10 9.17 -24.82
CA GLN A 387 27.46 9.70 -24.98
C GLN A 387 28.22 9.03 -26.13
N TRP A 388 28.07 7.72 -26.30
CA TRP A 388 28.65 7.01 -27.44
C TRP A 388 28.06 7.48 -28.76
N ALA A 389 26.74 7.67 -28.83
CA ALA A 389 26.08 8.30 -29.96
C ALA A 389 26.63 9.70 -30.24
N GLY A 390 26.90 10.49 -29.19
CA GLY A 390 27.53 11.81 -29.27
C GLY A 390 28.87 11.79 -30.01
N GLY A 391 29.72 10.81 -29.74
CA GLY A 391 31.00 10.62 -30.45
C GLY A 391 30.79 10.35 -31.94
N LYS A 392 29.84 9.49 -32.30
CA LYS A 392 29.50 9.18 -33.68
C LYS A 392 28.93 10.39 -34.44
N ILE A 393 28.00 11.12 -33.82
CA ILE A 393 27.41 12.37 -34.35
C ILE A 393 28.51 13.36 -34.73
N GLN A 394 29.50 13.53 -33.85
CA GLN A 394 30.61 14.44 -34.08
C GLN A 394 31.50 13.99 -35.26
N GLN A 395 31.81 12.69 -35.33
CA GLN A 395 32.62 12.12 -36.41
C GLN A 395 31.94 12.26 -37.78
N GLU A 396 30.63 12.04 -37.84
CA GLU A 396 29.83 12.09 -39.07
C GLU A 396 29.30 13.50 -39.40
N LYS A 397 29.60 14.51 -38.56
CA LYS A 397 29.17 15.91 -38.70
C LYS A 397 27.64 16.06 -38.81
N ILE A 398 26.92 15.27 -38.02
CA ILE A 398 25.45 15.25 -37.98
C ILE A 398 24.96 16.47 -37.18
N THR A 399 23.94 17.16 -37.68
CA THR A 399 23.33 18.33 -37.01
C THR A 399 21.94 18.08 -36.43
N GLU A 400 21.26 17.05 -36.94
CA GLU A 400 19.94 16.62 -36.49
C GLU A 400 19.92 15.11 -36.34
N VAL A 401 19.17 14.62 -35.35
CA VAL A 401 19.06 13.20 -35.03
C VAL A 401 17.62 12.78 -34.90
N VAL A 402 17.37 11.49 -35.13
CA VAL A 402 16.03 10.90 -35.00
C VAL A 402 15.94 10.15 -33.68
N PHE A 403 14.91 10.43 -32.90
CA PHE A 403 14.51 9.59 -31.77
C PHE A 403 13.26 8.80 -32.15
N GLU A 404 13.23 7.51 -31.85
CA GLU A 404 12.11 6.62 -32.12
C GLU A 404 11.70 5.89 -30.82
N GLY A 405 10.40 5.85 -30.51
CA GLY A 405 9.90 5.16 -29.32
C GLY A 405 8.65 5.79 -28.73
N ASP A 406 8.53 5.74 -27.41
CA ASP A 406 7.39 6.26 -26.65
C ASP A 406 7.09 7.73 -26.98
N ASN A 407 5.97 7.99 -27.65
CA ASN A 407 5.49 9.32 -28.02
C ASN A 407 5.43 10.31 -26.84
N ARG A 408 5.23 9.84 -25.60
CA ARG A 408 5.25 10.70 -24.40
C ARG A 408 6.65 11.28 -24.17
N SER A 409 7.66 10.41 -24.14
CA SER A 409 9.06 10.78 -24.03
C SER A 409 9.52 11.65 -25.21
N LEU A 410 9.10 11.32 -26.43
CA LEU A 410 9.51 12.05 -27.63
C LEU A 410 9.03 13.52 -27.62
N ARG A 411 7.82 13.79 -27.12
CA ARG A 411 7.31 15.16 -26.96
C ARG A 411 8.17 15.98 -26.01
N ASP A 412 8.59 15.37 -24.91
CA ASP A 412 9.44 16.03 -23.92
C ASP A 412 10.87 16.21 -24.42
N ILE A 413 11.39 15.26 -25.23
CA ILE A 413 12.69 15.39 -25.91
C ILE A 413 12.66 16.53 -26.95
N GLU A 414 11.57 16.66 -27.72
CA GLU A 414 11.40 17.76 -28.67
C GLU A 414 11.39 19.12 -27.97
N LEU A 415 10.65 19.22 -26.85
CA LEU A 415 10.65 20.42 -26.02
C LEU A 415 12.03 20.71 -25.41
N LEU A 416 12.74 19.69 -24.93
CA LEU A 416 14.09 19.81 -24.40
C LEU A 416 15.08 20.30 -25.48
N ALA A 417 14.98 19.77 -26.71
CA ALA A 417 15.80 20.19 -27.84
C ALA A 417 15.52 21.64 -28.25
N SER A 418 14.26 22.10 -28.15
CA SER A 418 13.88 23.49 -28.47
C SER A 418 14.61 24.55 -27.62
N VAL A 419 15.04 24.17 -26.41
CA VAL A 419 15.81 25.00 -25.48
C VAL A 419 17.28 24.59 -25.39
N ASN A 420 17.81 23.99 -26.45
CA ASN A 420 19.21 23.53 -26.52
C ASN A 420 19.59 22.62 -25.35
N TYR A 421 18.71 21.68 -24.98
CA TYR A 421 18.91 20.73 -23.90
C TYR A 421 19.23 21.39 -22.55
N ALA A 422 18.61 22.56 -22.32
CA ALA A 422 18.80 23.39 -21.13
C ALA A 422 20.27 23.72 -20.86
N GLU A 423 21.01 24.06 -21.92
CA GLU A 423 22.41 24.45 -21.89
C GLU A 423 22.66 25.73 -22.71
N ASP A 424 23.48 26.65 -22.18
CA ASP A 424 23.99 27.81 -22.93
C ASP A 424 25.24 27.45 -23.75
N ARG A 425 25.76 28.40 -24.54
CA ARG A 425 26.94 28.18 -25.39
C ARG A 425 28.23 27.86 -24.63
N MET A 426 28.28 28.14 -23.33
CA MET A 426 29.44 27.85 -22.47
C MET A 426 29.32 26.50 -21.75
N GLY A 427 28.20 25.82 -21.93
CA GLY A 427 27.91 24.56 -21.28
C GLY A 427 27.27 24.70 -19.90
N LYS A 428 26.77 25.89 -19.56
CA LYS A 428 26.12 26.15 -18.28
C LYS A 428 24.62 25.87 -18.40
N GLY A 429 24.06 25.28 -17.34
CA GLY A 429 22.63 25.02 -17.26
C GLY A 429 21.79 26.29 -17.32
N ILE A 430 20.77 26.28 -18.18
CA ILE A 430 19.69 27.29 -18.18
C ILE A 430 18.40 26.70 -17.58
N PRO A 431 17.44 27.53 -17.17
CA PRO A 431 16.17 27.05 -16.64
C PRO A 431 15.44 26.12 -17.63
N LEU A 432 14.87 25.04 -17.10
CA LEU A 432 14.03 24.13 -17.87
C LEU A 432 12.65 24.77 -18.14
N PRO A 433 12.01 24.45 -19.29
CA PRO A 433 10.59 24.68 -19.52
C PRO A 433 9.75 24.17 -18.34
N LYS A 434 8.61 24.81 -18.10
CA LYS A 434 7.73 24.49 -16.95
C LYS A 434 7.33 23.01 -16.97
N GLU A 435 7.06 22.49 -18.14
CA GLU A 435 6.66 21.12 -18.44
C GLU A 435 7.75 20.11 -18.05
N LEU A 436 9.03 20.50 -18.10
CA LEU A 436 10.18 19.65 -17.80
C LEU A 436 10.77 19.85 -16.40
N GLN A 437 10.12 20.65 -15.54
CA GLN A 437 10.62 20.92 -14.18
C GLN A 437 10.69 19.66 -13.31
N TYR A 438 9.94 18.61 -13.64
CA TYR A 438 10.01 17.33 -12.92
C TYR A 438 11.41 16.69 -12.99
N LEU A 439 12.23 17.03 -13.99
CA LEU A 439 13.62 16.55 -14.12
C LEU A 439 14.56 17.07 -13.02
N LEU A 440 14.14 18.12 -12.29
CA LEU A 440 14.88 18.70 -11.17
C LEU A 440 14.59 18.02 -9.82
N ASN A 441 13.47 17.29 -9.70
CA ASN A 441 12.91 16.82 -8.43
C ASN A 441 13.03 15.29 -8.20
N LYS A 442 13.93 14.61 -8.92
CA LYS A 442 14.30 13.21 -8.67
C LYS A 442 15.82 13.05 -8.74
#